data_AF-A0AAI9V7U1-F1
#
_entry.id   AF-A0AAI9V7U1-F1
#
_cell.length_a   1.000
_cell.length_b   1.000
_cell.length_c   1.000
_cell.angle_alpha   90.00
_cell.angle_beta   90.00
_cell.angle_gamma   90.00
#
_symmetry.space_group_name_H-M   'P 1'
#
loop_
_entity.id
_entity.type
_entity.pdbx_description
1 polymer ?
#
loop_
_entity_poly.entity_id
_entity_poly.type
_entity_poly.pdbx_seq_one_letter_code
_entity_poly.pdbx_strand_id
1 'polypeptide(L)'
;MPLLTTWVNTHLGFTLNNIEAFMPVAFIIKEAIPEKPIAETWVTVVTGAGGDLKDAGGVFPDVAIWDDNGNRIGRYRTKLGDKRAQSSARAVKIPNNENNGQISDPQYVMLSHDTDATCIAMVQVSNGRLSGTVYGDT
;
A
#
# COMPACT_ATOMS: atom_id res chain seq x y z
N MET A 1 -41.83 20.08 -5.35
CA MET A 1 -40.98 19.04 -5.98
C MET A 1 -39.54 19.28 -5.54
N PRO A 2 -38.99 18.54 -4.57
CA PRO A 2 -37.57 18.69 -4.23
C PRO A 2 -36.73 17.92 -5.24
N LEU A 3 -35.77 18.62 -5.87
CA LEU A 3 -34.71 17.98 -6.63
C LEU A 3 -33.79 17.23 -5.66
N LEU A 4 -33.82 15.89 -5.68
CA LEU A 4 -32.73 15.09 -5.13
C LEU A 4 -31.51 15.26 -6.04
N THR A 5 -30.61 16.16 -5.68
CA THR A 5 -29.21 16.09 -6.13
C THR A 5 -28.57 14.87 -5.47
N THR A 6 -28.56 13.74 -6.18
CA THR A 6 -27.67 12.63 -5.86
C THR A 6 -26.24 13.10 -6.10
N TRP A 7 -25.52 13.42 -5.03
CA TRP A 7 -24.07 13.57 -5.06
C TRP A 7 -23.47 12.22 -5.46
N VAL A 8 -23.07 12.07 -6.72
CA VAL A 8 -22.27 10.92 -7.14
C VAL A 8 -20.84 11.26 -6.74
N ASN A 9 -20.34 10.63 -5.68
CA ASN A 9 -18.93 10.77 -5.30
C ASN A 9 -18.08 10.10 -6.38
N THR A 10 -17.59 10.89 -7.32
CA THR A 10 -16.63 10.44 -8.32
C THR A 10 -15.28 10.26 -7.63
N HIS A 11 -14.86 9.01 -7.42
CA HIS A 11 -13.55 8.71 -6.87
C HIS A 11 -12.55 8.49 -8.01
N LEU A 12 -11.38 9.12 -7.90
CA LEU A 12 -10.24 8.84 -8.78
C LEU A 12 -9.56 7.56 -8.29
N GLY A 13 -9.66 6.50 -9.09
CA GLY A 13 -8.91 5.26 -8.89
C GLY A 13 -7.83 5.10 -9.96
N PHE A 14 -6.98 4.10 -9.80
CA PHE A 14 -6.04 3.66 -10.82
C PHE A 14 -6.33 2.21 -11.18
N THR A 15 -6.17 1.86 -12.46
CA THR A 15 -6.16 0.47 -12.90
C THR A 15 -4.77 0.09 -13.35
N LEU A 16 -4.41 -1.15 -13.09
CA LEU A 16 -3.26 -1.79 -13.70
C LEU A 16 -3.79 -2.58 -14.90
N ASN A 17 -3.32 -2.28 -16.10
CA ASN A 17 -3.67 -3.07 -17.28
C ASN A 17 -2.70 -4.25 -17.47
N ASN A 18 -2.98 -5.10 -18.45
CA ASN A 18 -2.20 -6.31 -18.75
C ASN A 18 -0.77 -6.03 -19.24
N ILE A 19 -0.39 -4.76 -19.39
CA ILE A 19 0.96 -4.30 -19.73
C ILE A 19 1.59 -3.51 -18.57
N GLU A 20 1.07 -3.69 -17.35
CA GLU A 20 1.57 -3.08 -16.10
C GLU A 20 1.52 -1.54 -16.09
N ALA A 21 0.75 -0.92 -16.98
CA ALA A 21 0.57 0.53 -17.01
C ALA A 21 -0.54 0.96 -16.05
N PHE A 22 -0.26 1.99 -15.26
CA PHE A 22 -1.23 2.65 -14.40
C PHE A 22 -2.04 3.67 -15.21
N MET A 23 -3.35 3.50 -15.29
CA MET A 23 -4.24 4.48 -15.89
C MET A 23 -5.18 5.07 -14.83
N PRO A 24 -5.34 6.41 -14.76
CA PRO A 24 -6.35 7.01 -13.92
C PRO A 24 -7.73 6.65 -14.49
N VAL A 25 -8.61 6.13 -13.64
CA VAL A 25 -9.97 5.77 -14.04
C VAL A 25 -10.96 6.34 -13.02
N ALA A 26 -11.98 7.01 -13.52
CA ALA A 26 -13.11 7.45 -12.71
C ALA A 26 -14.06 6.25 -12.50
N PHE A 27 -14.17 5.78 -11.27
CA PHE A 27 -15.09 4.70 -10.90
C PHE A 27 -16.28 5.24 -10.12
N ILE A 28 -17.47 4.73 -10.44
CA ILE A 28 -18.65 4.85 -9.58
C ILE A 28 -18.65 3.63 -8.66
N ILE A 29 -18.12 3.79 -7.45
CA ILE A 29 -18.18 2.73 -6.44
C ILE A 29 -19.59 2.75 -5.83
N LYS A 30 -20.41 1.76 -6.17
CA LYS A 30 -21.76 1.60 -5.58
C LYS A 30 -21.72 1.09 -4.14
N GLU A 31 -20.61 0.52 -3.73
CA GLU A 31 -20.38 -0.01 -2.39
C GLU A 31 -19.76 1.09 -1.53
N ALA A 32 -20.37 1.37 -0.38
CA ALA A 32 -19.86 2.37 0.53
C ALA A 32 -18.46 1.94 1.01
N ILE A 33 -17.50 2.86 0.95
CA ILE A 33 -16.22 2.71 1.66
C ILE A 33 -16.56 2.34 3.11
N PRO A 34 -16.05 1.23 3.65
CA PRO A 34 -16.42 0.79 4.98
C PRO A 34 -16.21 1.92 5.99
N GLU A 35 -17.26 2.28 6.73
CA GLU A 35 -17.21 3.39 7.69
C GLU A 35 -16.19 3.13 8.80
N LYS A 36 -15.96 1.86 9.14
CA LYS A 36 -14.98 1.41 10.11
C LYS A 36 -13.77 0.81 9.39
N PRO A 37 -12.54 1.09 9.85
CA PRO A 37 -11.36 0.43 9.30
C PRO A 37 -11.46 -1.08 9.55
N ILE A 38 -11.03 -1.87 8.56
CA ILE A 38 -10.87 -3.31 8.75
C ILE A 38 -9.63 -3.58 9.61
N ALA A 39 -9.60 -4.70 10.31
CA ALA A 39 -8.55 -5.08 11.26
C ALA A 39 -7.23 -5.52 10.59
N GLU A 40 -6.97 -5.04 9.38
CA GLU A 40 -5.79 -5.35 8.60
C GLU A 40 -5.48 -4.24 7.61
N THR A 41 -4.19 -4.11 7.29
CA THR A 41 -3.69 -3.23 6.25
C THR A 41 -2.86 -4.04 5.27
N TRP A 42 -3.11 -3.86 3.99
CA TRP A 42 -2.34 -4.45 2.91
C TRP A 42 -1.28 -3.47 2.45
N VAL A 43 -0.04 -3.93 2.37
CA VAL A 43 1.09 -3.16 1.85
C VAL A 43 1.69 -3.90 0.68
N THR A 44 1.66 -3.29 -0.49
CA THR A 44 2.30 -3.79 -1.70
C THR A 44 3.57 -3.01 -1.95
N VAL A 45 4.69 -3.72 -2.07
CA VAL A 45 5.98 -3.15 -2.47
C VAL A 45 6.32 -3.68 -3.85
N VAL A 46 6.67 -2.77 -4.76
CA VAL A 46 7.18 -3.10 -6.10
C VAL A 46 8.63 -2.68 -6.17
N THR A 47 9.46 -3.63 -6.59
CA THR A 47 10.89 -3.43 -6.80
C THR A 47 11.15 -2.64 -8.09
N GLY A 48 12.28 -1.95 -8.14
CA GLY A 48 12.74 -1.18 -9.30
C GLY A 48 12.66 -1.99 -10.61
N ALA A 49 12.32 -1.32 -11.70
CA ALA A 49 12.24 -1.90 -13.04
C ALA A 49 12.84 -0.93 -14.06
N GLY A 50 13.59 -1.43 -15.05
CA GLY A 50 14.23 -0.62 -16.08
C GLY A 50 15.27 -1.43 -16.86
N GLY A 51 15.42 -1.15 -18.15
CA GLY A 51 16.31 -1.91 -19.06
C GLY A 51 17.80 -1.83 -18.68
N ASP A 52 18.21 -0.71 -18.07
CA ASP A 52 19.58 -0.48 -17.61
C ASP A 52 19.77 -0.75 -16.11
N LEU A 53 18.67 -1.02 -15.36
CA LEU A 53 18.77 -1.38 -13.95
C LEU A 53 19.36 -2.78 -13.81
N LYS A 54 20.41 -2.89 -13.01
CA LYS A 54 20.96 -4.15 -12.51
C LYS A 54 20.82 -4.16 -10.99
N ASP A 55 20.50 -5.32 -10.45
CA ASP A 55 20.47 -5.56 -9.00
C ASP A 55 19.45 -4.68 -8.24
N ALA A 56 18.30 -4.38 -8.87
CA ALA A 56 17.21 -3.62 -8.24
C ALA A 56 16.42 -4.42 -7.19
N GLY A 57 16.61 -5.74 -7.19
CA GLY A 57 16.05 -6.65 -6.19
C GLY A 57 16.81 -6.56 -4.87
N GLY A 58 16.42 -7.39 -3.91
CA GLY A 58 17.03 -7.39 -2.58
C GLY A 58 16.13 -8.07 -1.56
N VAL A 59 16.42 -7.89 -0.28
CA VAL A 59 15.56 -8.42 0.80
C VAL A 59 14.31 -7.56 0.93
N PHE A 60 13.13 -8.19 1.04
CA PHE A 60 11.89 -7.45 1.26
C PHE A 60 11.99 -6.59 2.54
N PRO A 61 11.57 -5.31 2.53
CA PRO A 61 11.68 -4.47 3.73
C PRO A 61 10.81 -4.99 4.87
N ASP A 62 11.28 -4.81 6.11
CA ASP A 62 10.37 -4.77 7.25
C ASP A 62 9.41 -3.60 7.06
N VAL A 63 8.14 -3.80 7.42
CA VAL A 63 7.09 -2.78 7.25
C VAL A 63 6.48 -2.48 8.61
N ALA A 64 6.44 -1.22 9.01
CA ALA A 64 5.70 -0.77 10.18
C ALA A 64 4.66 0.29 9.80
N ILE A 65 3.47 0.18 10.39
CA ILE A 65 2.33 1.06 10.12
C ILE A 65 2.01 1.84 11.39
N TRP A 66 1.79 3.14 11.25
CA TRP A 66 1.52 4.06 12.36
C TRP A 66 0.26 4.88 12.12
N ASP A 67 -0.42 5.24 13.20
CA ASP A 67 -1.54 6.20 13.19
C ASP A 67 -1.04 7.66 13.24
N ASP A 68 -1.97 8.61 13.19
CA ASP A 68 -1.72 10.05 13.28
C ASP A 68 -1.15 10.49 14.63
N ASN A 69 -1.38 9.71 15.69
CA ASN A 69 -0.89 9.96 17.04
C ASN A 69 0.52 9.39 17.26
N GLY A 70 1.12 8.75 16.25
CA GLY A 70 2.43 8.11 16.37
C GLY A 70 2.40 6.76 17.11
N ASN A 71 1.24 6.10 17.21
CA ASN A 71 1.15 4.73 17.72
C ASN A 71 1.33 3.73 16.58
N ARG A 72 2.10 2.67 16.82
CA ARG A 72 2.27 1.59 15.84
C ARG A 72 1.02 0.70 15.83
N ILE A 73 0.37 0.61 14.67
CA ILE A 73 -0.87 -0.17 14.47
C ILE A 73 -0.55 -1.62 14.16
N GLY A 74 0.52 -1.87 13.40
CA GLY A 74 0.94 -3.20 13.00
C GLY A 74 2.32 -3.20 12.36
N ARG A 75 2.90 -4.39 12.20
CA ARG A 75 4.16 -4.56 11.46
C ARG A 75 4.26 -5.92 10.79
N TYR A 76 5.00 -5.94 9.69
CA TYR A 76 5.51 -7.12 9.05
C TYR A 76 7.02 -7.19 9.28
N ARG A 77 7.50 -8.34 9.75
CA ARG A 77 8.92 -8.65 9.82
C ARG A 77 9.27 -9.64 8.73
N THR A 78 10.19 -9.22 7.87
CA THR A 78 10.75 -10.04 6.83
C THR A 78 11.50 -11.23 7.42
N LYS A 79 11.36 -12.37 6.76
CA LYS A 79 12.11 -13.57 7.13
C LYS A 79 13.48 -13.55 6.49
N LEU A 80 14.48 -14.11 7.17
CA LEU A 80 15.81 -14.28 6.59
C LEU A 80 15.71 -15.03 5.25
N GLY A 81 16.33 -14.47 4.21
CA GLY A 81 16.33 -15.05 2.87
C GLY A 81 15.10 -14.71 2.00
N ASP A 82 14.17 -13.91 2.49
CA ASP A 82 13.00 -13.44 1.73
C ASP A 82 13.38 -12.34 0.73
N LYS A 83 14.08 -12.79 -0.33
CA LYS A 83 14.56 -11.95 -1.41
C LYS A 83 13.50 -11.76 -2.49
N ARG A 84 13.51 -10.59 -3.10
CA ARG A 84 12.69 -10.20 -4.23
C ARG A 84 13.58 -9.96 -5.44
N ALA A 85 13.16 -10.49 -6.57
CA ALA A 85 13.77 -10.15 -7.85
C ALA A 85 13.42 -8.71 -8.22
N GLN A 86 14.26 -8.12 -9.08
CA GLN A 86 13.93 -6.91 -9.84
C GLN A 86 12.60 -7.08 -10.61
N SER A 87 11.90 -5.97 -10.86
CA SER A 87 10.61 -5.95 -11.57
C SER A 87 9.57 -6.89 -10.97
N SER A 88 9.61 -7.12 -9.66
CA SER A 88 8.63 -7.93 -8.94
C SER A 88 7.80 -7.11 -7.98
N ALA A 89 6.53 -7.50 -7.82
CA ALA A 89 5.60 -6.97 -6.84
C ALA A 89 5.34 -8.01 -5.73
N ARG A 90 5.11 -7.53 -4.50
CA ARG A 90 4.63 -8.38 -3.41
C ARG A 90 3.73 -7.60 -2.46
N ALA A 91 2.57 -8.18 -2.17
CA ALA A 91 1.68 -7.72 -1.12
C ALA A 91 1.89 -8.50 0.18
N VAL A 92 1.90 -7.79 1.30
CA VAL A 92 1.85 -8.37 2.64
C VAL A 92 0.62 -7.85 3.38
N LYS A 93 -0.02 -8.75 4.10
CA LYS A 93 -1.14 -8.43 4.99
C LYS A 93 -0.62 -8.22 6.39
N ILE A 94 -0.90 -7.07 6.96
CA ILE A 94 -0.43 -6.65 8.28
C ILE A 94 -1.64 -6.53 9.21
N PRO A 95 -1.75 -7.37 10.25
CA PRO A 95 -2.80 -7.23 11.25
C PRO A 95 -2.66 -5.89 12.01
N ASN A 96 -3.79 -5.22 12.24
CA ASN A 96 -3.84 -3.96 13.00
C ASN A 96 -4.04 -4.27 14.49
N ASN A 97 -3.05 -4.90 15.13
CA ASN A 97 -3.15 -5.43 16.51
C ASN A 97 -2.08 -4.94 17.48
N GLU A 98 -1.20 -4.01 17.09
CA GLU A 98 -0.12 -3.49 17.94
C GLU A 98 -0.47 -2.20 18.70
N ASN A 99 -1.64 -1.59 18.44
CA ASN A 99 -2.13 -0.40 19.16
C ASN A 99 -3.12 -0.77 20.28
N ASN A 100 -2.73 -1.64 21.21
CA ASN A 100 -3.63 -2.17 22.25
C ASN A 100 -4.92 -2.82 21.70
N GLY A 101 -4.86 -3.38 20.48
CA GLY A 101 -6.01 -3.94 19.78
C GLY A 101 -7.00 -2.90 19.23
N GLN A 102 -6.71 -1.60 19.33
CA GLN A 102 -7.49 -0.56 18.67
C GLN A 102 -7.18 -0.55 17.18
N ILE A 103 -8.25 -0.60 16.38
CA ILE A 103 -8.15 -0.52 14.93
C ILE A 103 -8.14 0.96 14.55
N SER A 104 -7.04 1.40 13.95
CA SER A 104 -6.84 2.78 13.46
C SER A 104 -6.52 2.77 11.96
N ASP A 105 -6.69 3.91 11.30
CA ASP A 105 -6.25 4.08 9.92
C ASP A 105 -4.72 4.23 9.83
N PRO A 106 -4.09 3.65 8.80
CA PRO A 106 -2.68 3.90 8.51
C PRO A 106 -2.49 5.35 8.06
N GLN A 107 -1.59 6.07 8.74
CA GLN A 107 -1.21 7.44 8.38
C GLN A 107 0.26 7.52 7.96
N TYR A 108 1.11 6.67 8.53
CA TYR A 108 2.51 6.56 8.13
C TYR A 108 2.90 5.10 7.92
N VAL A 109 3.76 4.89 6.93
CA VAL A 109 4.34 3.59 6.60
C VAL A 109 5.84 3.77 6.61
N MET A 110 6.51 2.96 7.44
CA MET A 110 7.95 2.93 7.53
C MET A 110 8.45 1.62 6.93
N LEU A 111 9.44 1.73 6.05
CA LEU A 111 10.15 0.61 5.46
C LEU A 111 11.58 0.61 5.99
N SER A 112 12.07 -0.54 6.45
CA SER A 112 13.43 -0.67 6.97
C SER A 112 14.11 -1.93 6.44
N HIS A 113 15.42 -1.83 6.22
CA HIS A 113 16.29 -2.93 5.81
C HIS A 113 17.40 -3.13 6.85
N ASP A 114 17.85 -4.38 6.99
CA ASP A 114 18.99 -4.75 7.84
C ASP A 114 20.29 -4.83 7.03
N THR A 115 20.35 -5.75 6.05
CA THR A 115 21.64 -6.09 5.39
C THR A 115 21.66 -5.94 3.87
N ASP A 116 20.53 -6.04 3.18
CA ASP A 116 20.43 -6.04 1.71
C ASP A 116 19.34 -5.06 1.28
N ALA A 117 19.75 -3.99 0.61
CA ALA A 117 18.86 -2.92 0.18
C ALA A 117 18.07 -3.35 -1.05
N THR A 118 16.81 -2.94 -1.15
CA THR A 118 15.98 -3.14 -2.34
C THR A 118 15.65 -1.78 -2.94
N CYS A 119 15.75 -1.63 -4.26
CA CYS A 119 15.25 -0.44 -4.94
C CYS A 119 13.72 -0.54 -4.99
N ILE A 120 13.02 0.45 -4.43
CA ILE A 120 11.56 0.46 -4.37
C ILE A 120 11.02 1.44 -5.40
N ALA A 121 10.29 0.93 -6.38
CA ALA A 121 9.60 1.74 -7.39
C ALA A 121 8.23 2.21 -6.90
N MET A 122 7.55 1.41 -6.08
CA MET A 122 6.23 1.76 -5.59
C MET A 122 5.94 1.10 -4.24
N VAL A 123 5.23 1.85 -3.39
CA VAL A 123 4.61 1.37 -2.17
C VAL A 123 3.14 1.75 -2.22
N GLN A 124 2.26 0.76 -2.21
CA GLN A 124 0.81 0.96 -2.08
C GLN A 124 0.34 0.43 -0.74
N VAL A 125 -0.48 1.21 -0.04
CA VAL A 125 -1.05 0.86 1.26
C VAL A 125 -2.56 0.99 1.18
N SER A 126 -3.28 -0.02 1.67
CA SER A 126 -4.75 -0.02 1.71
C SER A 126 -5.30 -0.73 2.94
N ASN A 127 -6.30 -0.15 3.60
CA ASN A 127 -7.01 -0.77 4.72
C ASN A 127 -8.54 -0.78 4.48
N GLY A 128 -8.98 -0.89 3.22
CA GLY A 128 -10.39 -0.88 2.83
C GLY A 128 -11.06 0.50 2.91
N ARG A 129 -10.65 1.36 3.85
CA ARG A 129 -11.16 2.74 4.01
C ARG A 129 -10.26 3.76 3.33
N LEU A 130 -8.95 3.60 3.48
CA LEU A 130 -7.92 4.45 2.91
C LEU A 130 -7.11 3.62 1.91
N SER A 131 -6.72 4.26 0.80
CA SER A 131 -5.70 3.76 -0.11
C SER A 131 -4.75 4.90 -0.47
N GLY A 132 -3.45 4.65 -0.38
CA GLY A 132 -2.41 5.59 -0.77
C GLY A 132 -1.30 4.87 -1.51
N THR A 133 -0.69 5.56 -2.47
CA THR A 133 0.44 5.02 -3.22
C THR A 133 1.53 6.08 -3.30
N VAL A 134 2.77 5.69 -3.02
CA VAL A 134 3.96 6.49 -3.24
C VAL A 134 4.77 5.80 -4.33
N TYR A 135 5.23 6.58 -5.30
CA TYR A 135 6.13 6.12 -6.35
C TYR A 135 7.53 6.66 -6.05
N GLY A 136 8.54 5.80 -6.23
CA GLY A 136 9.93 6.22 -6.28
C GLY A 136 10.18 7.02 -7.56
N ASP A 137 11.09 7.99 -7.49
CA ASP A 137 11.54 8.74 -8.66
C ASP A 137 12.15 7.77 -9.70
N THR A 138 11.82 8.01 -10.97
CA THR A 138 12.15 7.18 -12.15
C THR A 138 13.56 7.43 -12.65
#